data_AF-A0A958RCU3-F1
#
_entry.id   AF-A0A958RCU3-F1
#
_cell.length_a   1.000
_cell.length_b   1.000
_cell.length_c   1.000
_cell.angle_alpha   90.00
_cell.angle_beta   90.00
_cell.angle_gamma   90.00
#
_symmetry.space_group_name_H-M   'P 1'
#
loop_
_entity.id
_entity.type
_entity.pdbx_description
1 polymer ?
#
loop_
_entity_poly.entity_id
_entity_poly.type
_entity_poly.pdbx_seq_one_letter_code
_entity_poly.pdbx_strand_id
1 'polypeptide(L)'
;MEDTLFQELKIELSEGIYITYHCRPLQDSMDAMLWQNLSAEEQEAFSQLRAEKRKIEWCEARRARSMLKVPMNYRVIHQSLSHSWYGDQGVAAATFLVAAPGISSSYCGVGIDLEHHAREISESVRLWLSESSIEPVLGFEPLQLWSIKEACFKADPFQSATDTIRNYGIESSTGKASGFAKKKNTETQFHFYLYSWGQWLVTVATASVPPLAQ
;
A
#
# COMPACT_ATOMS: atom_id res chain seq x y z
N MET A 1 -23.80 -17.95 -12.23
CA MET A 1 -23.18 -16.63 -12.45
C MET A 1 -21.74 -16.79 -12.04
N GLU A 2 -20.84 -16.72 -13.01
CA GLU A 2 -19.41 -16.90 -12.81
C GLU A 2 -18.92 -15.91 -11.76
N ASP A 3 -18.22 -16.42 -10.74
CA ASP A 3 -17.42 -15.65 -9.79
C ASP A 3 -16.56 -14.68 -10.60
N THR A 4 -16.93 -13.41 -10.61
CA THR A 4 -16.16 -12.37 -11.29
C THR A 4 -14.84 -12.17 -10.56
N LEU A 5 -13.87 -12.98 -11.00
CA LEU A 5 -12.44 -12.73 -11.12
C LEU A 5 -11.78 -12.07 -9.90
N PHE A 6 -11.55 -12.88 -8.88
CA PHE A 6 -10.38 -12.70 -8.04
C PHE A 6 -9.13 -12.81 -8.94
N GLN A 7 -8.50 -11.68 -9.23
CA GLN A 7 -7.19 -11.68 -9.85
C GLN A 7 -6.14 -11.58 -8.75
N GLU A 8 -5.26 -12.57 -8.70
CA GLU A 8 -4.13 -12.60 -7.77
C GLU A 8 -2.91 -12.00 -8.48
N LEU A 9 -2.43 -10.83 -8.03
CA LEU A 9 -1.10 -10.35 -8.39
C LEU A 9 -0.11 -10.88 -7.34
N LYS A 10 0.87 -11.67 -7.78
CA LYS A 10 2.03 -12.09 -6.98
C LYS A 10 3.22 -11.23 -7.33
N ILE A 11 3.69 -10.46 -6.36
CA ILE A 11 4.95 -9.74 -6.48
C ILE A 11 5.95 -10.45 -5.58
N GLU A 12 7.06 -10.90 -6.17
CA GLU A 12 8.23 -11.38 -5.44
C GLU A 12 9.33 -10.33 -5.55
N LEU A 13 9.60 -9.66 -4.43
CA LEU A 13 10.70 -8.70 -4.34
C LEU A 13 12.02 -9.43 -4.05
N SER A 14 13.15 -8.78 -4.30
CA SER A 14 14.49 -9.35 -4.08
C SER A 14 14.73 -9.85 -2.65
N GLU A 15 13.98 -9.34 -1.67
CA GLU A 15 14.05 -9.77 -0.28
C GLU A 15 13.12 -10.95 0.07
N GLY A 16 12.51 -11.61 -0.93
CA GLY A 16 11.59 -12.73 -0.74
C GLY A 16 10.24 -12.30 -0.18
N ILE A 17 9.83 -11.05 -0.43
CA ILE A 17 8.54 -10.49 0.00
C ILE A 17 7.45 -10.93 -0.96
N TYR A 18 6.40 -11.54 -0.41
CA TYR A 18 5.21 -11.96 -1.15
C TYR A 18 4.10 -10.94 -0.98
N ILE A 19 3.44 -10.57 -2.08
CA ILE A 19 2.28 -9.68 -2.03
C ILE A 19 1.19 -10.35 -2.84
N THR A 20 -0.01 -10.42 -2.26
CA THR A 20 -1.20 -11.00 -2.88
C THR A 20 -2.23 -9.88 -3.00
N TYR A 21 -2.80 -9.67 -4.19
CA TYR A 21 -3.87 -8.69 -4.40
C TYR A 21 -5.23 -9.35 -4.54
N HIS A 22 -6.28 -8.65 -4.07
CA HIS A 22 -7.66 -9.10 -4.16
C HIS A 22 -8.60 -7.92 -4.48
N CYS A 23 -8.84 -7.66 -5.76
CA CYS A 23 -9.79 -6.63 -6.19
C CYS A 23 -11.13 -7.26 -6.57
N ARG A 24 -12.24 -6.67 -6.11
CA ARG A 24 -13.59 -6.97 -6.60
C ARG A 24 -14.45 -5.71 -6.60
N PRO A 25 -15.38 -5.53 -7.56
CA PRO A 25 -16.40 -4.50 -7.45
C PRO A 25 -17.18 -4.69 -6.14
N LEU A 26 -17.45 -3.60 -5.41
CA LEU A 26 -18.27 -3.69 -4.20
C LEU A 26 -19.66 -4.19 -4.58
N GLN A 27 -20.10 -5.28 -3.95
CA GLN A 27 -21.50 -5.66 -3.98
C GLN A 27 -22.19 -5.04 -2.77
N ASP A 28 -23.41 -4.53 -2.98
CA ASP A 28 -24.21 -3.80 -1.99
C ASP A 28 -24.56 -4.60 -0.73
N SER A 29 -24.29 -5.91 -0.70
CA SER A 29 -24.46 -6.72 0.49
C SER A 29 -23.13 -6.91 1.23
N MET A 30 -23.00 -6.28 2.40
CA MET A 30 -22.14 -6.83 3.45
C MET A 30 -22.54 -8.28 3.66
N ASP A 31 -21.68 -9.23 3.28
CA ASP A 31 -21.92 -10.64 3.58
C ASP A 31 -22.14 -10.75 5.09
N ALA A 32 -23.35 -11.13 5.52
CA ALA A 32 -23.70 -11.33 6.94
C ALA A 32 -22.73 -12.31 7.65
N MET A 33 -22.02 -13.11 6.85
CA MET A 33 -20.95 -14.01 7.25
C MET A 33 -19.70 -13.31 7.82
N LEU A 34 -19.41 -12.05 7.46
CA LEU A 34 -18.24 -11.32 7.99
C LEU A 34 -18.47 -10.87 9.43
N TRP A 35 -19.68 -10.43 9.78
CA TRP A 35 -19.98 -9.91 11.13
C TRP A 35 -19.80 -10.97 12.23
N GLN A 36 -20.22 -12.21 11.97
CA GLN A 36 -20.15 -13.31 12.95
C GLN A 36 -18.72 -13.75 13.28
N ASN A 37 -17.75 -13.38 12.45
CA ASN A 37 -16.34 -13.77 12.60
C ASN A 37 -15.45 -12.64 13.15
N LEU A 38 -16.03 -11.50 13.55
CA LEU A 38 -15.29 -10.38 14.12
C LEU A 38 -15.08 -10.56 15.62
N SER A 39 -13.88 -10.20 16.12
CA SER A 39 -13.66 -10.06 17.56
C SER A 39 -14.52 -8.92 18.14
N ALA A 40 -14.70 -8.86 19.47
CA ALA A 40 -15.42 -7.77 20.11
C ALA A 40 -14.79 -6.40 19.81
N GLU A 41 -13.46 -6.31 19.82
CA GLU A 41 -12.71 -5.10 19.46
C GLU A 41 -12.94 -4.67 18.01
N GLU A 42 -13.00 -5.65 17.09
CA GLU A 42 -13.25 -5.38 15.67
C GLU A 42 -14.70 -4.95 15.42
N GLN A 43 -15.67 -5.53 16.13
CA GLN A 43 -17.07 -5.12 16.08
C GLN A 43 -17.24 -3.68 16.59
N GLU A 44 -16.56 -3.34 17.69
CA GLU A 44 -16.55 -1.98 18.22
C GLU A 44 -15.95 -1.00 17.22
N ALA A 45 -14.74 -1.27 16.71
CA ALA A 45 -14.09 -0.44 15.69
C ALA A 45 -14.96 -0.26 14.44
N PHE A 46 -15.61 -1.33 13.98
CA PHE A 46 -16.52 -1.28 12.85
C PHE A 46 -17.77 -0.43 13.12
N SER A 47 -18.35 -0.56 14.31
CA SER A 47 -19.56 0.20 14.70
C SER A 47 -19.34 1.71 14.73
N GLN A 48 -18.09 2.14 14.94
CA GLN A 48 -17.70 3.56 14.94
C GLN A 48 -17.54 4.14 13.53
N LEU A 49 -17.53 3.31 12.47
CA LEU A 49 -17.46 3.77 11.08
C LEU A 49 -18.80 4.39 10.65
N ARG A 50 -18.81 5.70 10.47
CA ARG A 50 -20.05 6.45 10.14
C ARG A 50 -20.47 6.32 8.68
N ALA A 51 -19.53 6.25 7.75
CA ALA A 51 -19.82 6.20 6.32
C ALA A 51 -19.93 4.75 5.86
N GLU A 52 -21.01 4.43 5.15
CA GLU A 52 -21.24 3.07 4.63
C GLU A 52 -20.08 2.60 3.73
N LYS A 53 -19.54 3.51 2.93
CA LYS A 53 -18.33 3.28 2.13
C LYS A 53 -17.14 2.79 2.98
N ARG A 54 -16.90 3.40 4.15
CA ARG A 54 -15.80 3.00 5.05
C ARG A 54 -16.03 1.61 5.65
N LYS A 55 -17.27 1.26 5.94
CA LYS A 55 -17.62 -0.09 6.41
C LYS A 55 -17.32 -1.13 5.34
N ILE A 56 -17.71 -0.86 4.09
CA ILE A 56 -17.45 -1.79 2.99
C ILE A 56 -15.93 -1.95 2.77
N GLU A 57 -15.18 -0.85 2.75
CA GLU A 57 -13.70 -0.89 2.67
C GLU A 57 -13.09 -1.77 3.76
N TRP A 58 -13.57 -1.62 4.99
CA TRP A 58 -13.09 -2.40 6.13
C TRP A 58 -13.44 -3.90 6.00
N CYS A 59 -14.65 -4.22 5.50
CA CYS A 59 -15.06 -5.61 5.27
C CYS A 59 -14.20 -6.28 4.19
N GLU A 60 -13.98 -5.62 3.05
CA GLU A 60 -13.16 -6.15 1.96
C GLU A 60 -11.71 -6.37 2.40
N ALA A 61 -11.18 -5.42 3.15
CA ALA A 61 -9.87 -5.54 3.77
C ALA A 61 -9.72 -6.79 4.65
N ARG A 62 -10.72 -7.04 5.50
CA ARG A 62 -10.72 -8.21 6.39
C ARG A 62 -10.90 -9.51 5.64
N ARG A 63 -11.71 -9.53 4.58
CA ARG A 63 -11.87 -10.69 3.70
C ARG A 63 -10.57 -10.99 2.97
N ALA A 64 -9.95 -10.01 2.35
CA ALA A 64 -8.66 -10.17 1.70
C ALA A 64 -7.59 -10.63 2.71
N ARG A 65 -7.66 -10.17 3.97
CA ARG A 65 -6.84 -10.68 5.08
C ARG A 65 -7.04 -12.17 5.38
N SER A 66 -8.27 -12.67 5.40
CA SER A 66 -8.55 -14.08 5.69
C SER A 66 -8.17 -15.02 4.55
N MET A 67 -8.05 -14.51 3.32
CA MET A 67 -7.64 -15.27 2.15
C MET A 67 -6.13 -15.48 2.02
N LEU A 68 -5.32 -14.72 2.77
CA LEU A 68 -3.87 -14.81 2.74
C LEU A 68 -3.38 -16.18 3.24
N LYS A 69 -2.83 -16.97 2.33
CA LYS A 69 -2.15 -18.23 2.65
C LYS A 69 -0.64 -17.99 2.69
N VAL A 70 -0.07 -17.99 3.88
CA VAL A 70 1.38 -17.90 4.09
C VAL A 70 1.99 -19.28 3.82
N PRO A 71 3.00 -19.42 2.95
CA PRO A 71 3.71 -20.69 2.84
C PRO A 71 4.36 -21.04 4.20
N MET A 72 4.36 -22.32 4.58
CA MET A 72 4.74 -22.77 5.94
C MET A 72 6.17 -22.37 6.37
N ASN A 73 7.04 -22.09 5.41
CA ASN A 73 8.43 -21.68 5.62
C ASN A 73 8.64 -20.15 5.73
N TYR A 74 7.56 -19.39 5.73
CA TYR A 74 7.59 -17.93 5.79
C TYR A 74 7.01 -17.42 7.10
N ARG A 75 7.69 -16.45 7.72
CA ARG A 75 7.15 -15.74 8.88
C ARG A 75 6.50 -14.45 8.42
N VAL A 76 5.23 -14.24 8.78
CA VAL A 76 4.56 -12.95 8.61
C VAL A 76 5.24 -11.93 9.51
N ILE A 77 5.77 -10.88 8.91
CA ILE A 77 6.45 -9.80 9.64
C ILE A 77 5.70 -8.48 9.56
N HIS A 78 4.88 -8.30 8.53
CA HIS A 78 4.07 -7.12 8.39
C HIS A 78 2.82 -7.49 7.61
N GLN A 79 1.70 -6.99 8.09
CA GLN A 79 0.43 -7.05 7.40
C GLN A 79 -0.11 -5.64 7.35
N SER A 80 -0.40 -5.17 6.14
CA SER A 80 -1.11 -3.92 6.00
C SER A 80 -2.08 -4.01 4.85
N LEU A 81 -2.88 -2.97 4.76
CA LEU A 81 -4.04 -2.87 3.91
C LEU A 81 -3.93 -1.53 3.19
N SER A 82 -4.08 -1.58 1.88
CA SER A 82 -4.38 -0.41 1.07
C SER A 82 -5.74 -0.58 0.43
N HIS A 83 -6.52 0.48 0.36
CA HIS A 83 -7.75 0.52 -0.41
C HIS A 83 -7.75 1.78 -1.25
N SER A 84 -8.41 1.68 -2.41
CA SER A 84 -8.60 2.81 -3.30
C SER A 84 -9.96 2.73 -3.94
N TRP A 85 -10.54 3.89 -4.20
CA TRP A 85 -11.86 4.01 -4.79
C TRP A 85 -11.81 4.97 -5.96
N TYR A 86 -12.42 4.58 -7.07
CA TYR A 86 -12.51 5.43 -8.24
C TYR A 86 -13.92 5.42 -8.82
N GLY A 87 -14.68 6.48 -8.48
CA GLY A 87 -16.04 6.70 -8.96
C GLY A 87 -16.96 5.49 -8.76
N ASP A 88 -17.95 5.34 -9.64
CA ASP A 88 -18.91 4.24 -9.56
C ASP A 88 -18.35 2.89 -10.07
N GLN A 89 -17.07 2.85 -10.48
CA GLN A 89 -16.44 1.66 -11.08
C GLN A 89 -15.94 0.64 -10.06
N GLY A 90 -16.08 0.93 -8.75
CA GLY A 90 -15.84 -0.01 -7.66
C GLY A 90 -14.69 0.38 -6.72
N VAL A 91 -14.57 -0.37 -5.61
CA VAL A 91 -13.40 -0.32 -4.72
C VAL A 91 -12.41 -1.39 -5.19
N ALA A 92 -11.13 -1.04 -5.20
CA ALA A 92 -10.08 -2.04 -5.15
C ALA A 92 -9.50 -2.06 -3.74
N ALA A 93 -9.51 -3.24 -3.13
CA ALA A 93 -8.81 -3.49 -1.88
C ALA A 93 -7.55 -4.29 -2.18
N ALA A 94 -6.51 -4.06 -1.39
CA ALA A 94 -5.26 -4.75 -1.47
C ALA A 94 -4.82 -5.08 -0.05
N THR A 95 -4.89 -6.35 0.32
CA THR A 95 -4.30 -6.80 1.58
C THR A 95 -3.03 -7.54 1.27
N PHE A 96 -1.93 -7.10 1.88
CA PHE A 96 -0.64 -7.70 1.64
C PHE A 96 -0.09 -8.36 2.89
N LEU A 97 0.81 -9.29 2.65
CA LEU A 97 1.45 -10.08 3.67
C LEU A 97 2.94 -10.14 3.40
N VAL A 98 3.70 -9.28 4.05
CA VAL A 98 5.14 -9.42 3.95
C VAL A 98 5.59 -10.55 4.84
N ALA A 99 6.14 -11.55 4.19
CA ALA A 99 6.76 -12.68 4.82
C ALA A 99 8.07 -12.94 4.09
N ALA A 100 9.14 -13.24 4.81
CA ALA A 100 10.42 -13.59 4.21
C ALA A 100 11.20 -14.58 5.10
N PRO A 101 12.02 -15.44 4.50
CA PRO A 101 12.89 -16.36 5.23
C PRO A 101 14.11 -15.60 5.77
N GLY A 102 14.13 -15.30 7.07
CA GLY A 102 15.33 -14.76 7.73
C GLY A 102 15.61 -13.27 7.45
N ILE A 103 14.64 -12.41 7.75
CA ILE A 103 14.74 -10.97 7.51
C ILE A 103 15.92 -10.36 8.27
N SER A 104 16.73 -9.60 7.53
CA SER A 104 17.75 -8.70 8.06
C SER A 104 17.12 -7.74 9.09
N SER A 105 17.76 -7.56 10.24
CA SER A 105 17.32 -6.65 11.32
C SER A 105 17.14 -5.19 10.88
N SER A 106 17.59 -4.82 9.68
CA SER A 106 17.42 -3.48 9.12
C SER A 106 16.02 -3.19 8.58
N TYR A 107 15.20 -4.20 8.34
CA TYR A 107 13.86 -4.03 7.79
C TYR A 107 12.85 -3.60 8.86
N CYS A 108 12.14 -2.48 8.66
CA CYS A 108 11.32 -1.89 9.70
C CYS A 108 9.87 -1.56 9.31
N GLY A 109 9.50 -1.63 8.03
CA GLY A 109 8.10 -1.37 7.65
C GLY A 109 7.78 -1.64 6.19
N VAL A 110 6.49 -1.74 5.88
CA VAL A 110 5.98 -1.94 4.51
C VAL A 110 4.77 -1.06 4.32
N GLY A 111 4.75 -0.31 3.24
CA GLY A 111 3.61 0.48 2.84
C GLY A 111 3.21 0.14 1.42
N ILE A 112 1.90 0.14 1.19
CA ILE A 112 1.34 -0.09 -0.13
C ILE A 112 0.36 1.01 -0.43
N ASP A 113 0.40 1.45 -1.67
CA ASP A 113 -0.58 2.35 -2.21
C ASP A 113 -1.18 1.79 -3.50
N LEU A 114 -2.45 2.12 -3.74
CA LEU A 114 -3.21 1.65 -4.87
C LEU A 114 -3.94 2.83 -5.48
N GLU A 115 -3.76 3.05 -6.78
CA GLU A 115 -4.36 4.19 -7.46
C GLU A 115 -4.93 3.80 -8.81
N HIS A 116 -6.13 4.26 -9.11
CA HIS A 116 -6.71 4.03 -10.44
C HIS A 116 -5.98 4.91 -11.47
N HIS A 117 -5.61 4.37 -12.63
CA HIS A 117 -4.86 5.11 -13.66
C HIS A 117 -5.58 6.36 -14.17
N ALA A 118 -6.90 6.39 -14.11
CA ALA A 118 -7.70 7.56 -14.47
C ALA A 118 -7.90 8.56 -13.32
N ARG A 119 -7.27 8.35 -12.15
CA ARG A 119 -7.30 9.31 -11.05
C ARG A 119 -6.54 10.56 -11.44
N GLU A 120 -7.23 11.69 -11.41
CA GLU A 120 -6.62 12.98 -11.59
C GLU A 120 -6.06 13.51 -10.27
N ILE A 121 -4.79 13.90 -10.30
CA ILE A 121 -4.18 14.67 -9.21
C ILE A 121 -4.46 16.15 -9.46
N SER A 122 -5.03 16.83 -8.47
CA SER A 122 -5.35 18.26 -8.57
C SER A 122 -4.10 19.10 -8.79
N GLU A 123 -4.23 20.24 -9.46
CA GLU A 123 -3.09 21.12 -9.75
C GLU A 123 -2.35 21.57 -8.49
N SER A 124 -3.11 21.93 -7.44
CA SER A 124 -2.55 22.25 -6.13
C SER A 124 -1.68 21.13 -5.58
N VAL A 125 -2.04 19.86 -5.82
CA VAL A 125 -1.28 18.69 -5.40
C VAL A 125 -0.05 18.46 -6.28
N ARG A 126 -0.19 18.63 -7.60
CA ARG A 126 0.93 18.51 -8.54
C ARG A 126 2.06 19.47 -8.17
N LEU A 127 1.73 20.74 -7.88
CA LEU A 127 2.72 21.77 -7.57
C LEU A 127 3.61 21.39 -6.38
N TRP A 128 3.06 20.76 -5.34
CA TRP A 128 3.86 20.38 -4.17
C TRP A 128 4.50 18.99 -4.29
N LEU A 129 3.93 18.08 -5.10
CA LEU A 129 4.50 16.75 -5.31
C LEU A 129 5.91 16.80 -5.92
N SER A 130 6.21 17.87 -6.66
CA SER A 130 7.48 18.11 -7.35
C SER A 130 8.36 19.19 -6.70
N GLU A 131 8.21 19.44 -5.39
CA GLU A 131 9.01 20.44 -4.66
C GLU A 131 10.53 20.16 -4.63
N SER A 132 10.95 18.93 -4.94
CA SER A 132 12.37 18.58 -5.09
C SER A 132 12.86 18.85 -6.51
N SER A 133 14.05 19.42 -6.66
CA SER A 133 14.70 19.64 -7.96
C SER A 133 15.03 18.34 -8.71
N ILE A 134 15.08 17.20 -8.02
CA ILE A 134 15.41 15.89 -8.59
C ILE A 134 14.18 15.17 -9.17
N GLU A 135 13.02 15.28 -8.51
CA GLU A 135 11.84 14.47 -8.84
C GLU A 135 11.30 14.68 -10.27
N PRO A 136 11.23 15.92 -10.81
CA PRO A 136 10.85 16.14 -12.21
C PRO A 136 11.80 15.46 -13.22
N VAL A 137 13.09 15.35 -12.88
CA VAL A 137 14.11 14.79 -13.78
C VAL A 137 14.02 13.26 -13.86
N LEU A 138 13.44 12.62 -12.85
CA LEU A 138 13.22 11.17 -12.83
C LEU A 138 12.08 10.71 -13.76
N GLY A 139 11.28 11.65 -14.26
CA GLY A 139 10.25 11.40 -15.28
C GLY A 139 9.04 10.61 -14.80
N PHE A 140 8.71 10.67 -13.51
CA PHE A 140 7.48 10.10 -12.97
C PHE A 140 6.29 11.01 -13.26
N GLU A 141 5.15 10.40 -13.57
CA GLU A 141 3.87 11.11 -13.66
C GLU A 141 3.39 11.53 -12.27
N PRO A 142 2.56 12.59 -12.14
CA PRO A 142 2.09 13.06 -10.84
C PRO A 142 1.39 11.98 -9.98
N LEU A 143 0.60 11.10 -10.61
CA LEU A 143 -0.05 9.99 -9.90
C LEU A 143 0.97 8.96 -9.37
N GLN A 144 2.06 8.73 -10.11
CA GLN A 144 3.14 7.86 -9.66
C GLN A 144 3.89 8.47 -8.48
N LEU A 145 4.23 9.77 -8.55
CA LEU A 145 4.84 10.49 -7.43
C LEU A 145 3.97 10.44 -6.17
N TRP A 146 2.67 10.69 -6.33
CA TRP A 146 1.69 10.58 -5.25
C TRP A 146 1.74 9.18 -4.62
N SER A 147 1.60 8.14 -5.45
CA SER A 147 1.49 6.77 -4.97
C SER A 147 2.78 6.27 -4.31
N ILE A 148 3.95 6.64 -4.84
CA ILE A 148 5.26 6.39 -4.21
C ILE A 148 5.31 7.01 -2.81
N LYS A 149 4.94 8.28 -2.68
CA LYS A 149 5.03 9.00 -1.40
C LYS A 149 4.02 8.50 -0.37
N GLU A 150 2.81 8.14 -0.78
CA GLU A 150 1.82 7.46 0.07
C GLU A 150 2.33 6.10 0.55
N ALA A 151 2.91 5.28 -0.34
CA ALA A 151 3.48 4.00 0.05
C ALA A 151 4.65 4.18 1.03
N CYS A 152 5.55 5.16 0.81
CA CYS A 152 6.63 5.45 1.75
C CYS A 152 6.11 5.94 3.10
N PHE A 153 5.09 6.80 3.12
CA PHE A 153 4.42 7.24 4.34
C PHE A 153 3.89 6.04 5.13
N LYS A 154 3.11 5.17 4.48
CA LYS A 154 2.56 3.95 5.11
C LYS A 154 3.65 2.96 5.56
N ALA A 155 4.82 2.99 4.93
CA ALA A 155 5.94 2.12 5.26
C ALA A 155 6.75 2.62 6.46
N ASP A 156 6.64 3.90 6.84
CA ASP A 156 7.48 4.50 7.87
C ASP A 156 7.01 4.14 9.29
N PRO A 157 7.75 3.30 10.03
CA PRO A 157 7.38 2.97 11.41
C PRO A 157 7.58 4.17 12.38
N PHE A 158 8.28 5.21 11.93
CA PHE A 158 8.57 6.41 12.72
C PHE A 158 7.75 7.62 12.27
N GLN A 159 6.66 7.40 11.54
CA GLN A 159 5.74 8.48 11.21
C GLN A 159 5.12 9.09 12.48
N SER A 160 5.06 10.40 12.52
CA SER A 160 4.41 11.20 13.57
C SER A 160 3.06 11.73 13.08
N ALA A 161 2.21 12.19 14.00
CA ALA A 161 0.90 12.76 13.66
C ALA A 161 0.99 14.04 12.79
N THR A 162 2.16 14.67 12.73
CA THR A 162 2.42 15.86 11.92
C THR A 162 3.07 15.56 10.57
N ASP A 163 3.54 14.32 10.37
CA ASP A 163 4.12 13.93 9.09
C ASP A 163 3.06 13.92 8.00
N THR A 164 3.50 14.28 6.80
CA THR A 164 2.69 14.25 5.59
C THR A 164 3.49 13.56 4.50
N ILE A 165 2.85 13.18 3.40
CA ILE A 165 3.57 12.55 2.29
C ILE A 165 4.61 13.49 1.64
N ARG A 166 4.57 14.81 1.92
CA ARG A 166 5.59 15.80 1.51
C ARG A 166 6.94 15.62 2.19
N ASN A 167 6.95 14.90 3.31
CA ASN A 167 8.16 14.58 4.04
C ASN A 167 9.01 13.53 3.30
N TYR A 168 8.48 12.89 2.26
CA TYR A 168 9.15 11.82 1.52
C TYR A 168 9.58 12.31 0.15
N GLY A 169 10.85 12.09 -0.19
CA GLY A 169 11.44 12.52 -1.46
C GLY A 169 12.11 11.35 -2.17
N ILE A 170 11.93 11.28 -3.49
CA ILE A 170 12.57 10.25 -4.33
C ILE A 170 14.00 10.68 -4.66
N GLU A 171 14.96 9.79 -4.42
CA GLU A 171 16.39 10.04 -4.62
C GLU A 171 16.89 9.52 -5.97
N SER A 172 16.41 8.34 -6.38
CA SER A 172 16.82 7.72 -7.64
C SER A 172 15.75 6.78 -8.18
N SER A 173 15.83 6.46 -9.48
CA SER A 173 14.99 5.47 -10.13
C SER A 173 15.80 4.53 -11.01
N THR A 174 15.37 3.27 -11.08
CA THR A 174 15.87 2.27 -12.03
C THR A 174 14.74 1.99 -13.01
N GLY A 175 14.75 2.67 -14.16
CA GLY A 175 13.79 2.41 -15.23
C GLY A 175 12.32 2.72 -14.91
N LYS A 176 12.05 3.67 -14.00
CA LYS A 176 10.71 4.09 -13.51
C LYS A 176 9.84 2.99 -12.86
N ALA A 177 10.30 1.75 -12.77
CA ALA A 177 9.57 0.66 -12.13
C ALA A 177 10.01 0.44 -10.67
N SER A 178 11.18 0.92 -10.27
CA SER A 178 11.64 0.91 -8.89
C SER A 178 12.61 2.04 -8.61
N GLY A 179 12.95 2.24 -7.35
CA GLY A 179 13.93 3.24 -6.95
C GLY A 179 14.02 3.43 -5.45
N PHE A 180 14.77 4.45 -5.06
CA PHE A 180 14.99 4.77 -3.65
C PHE A 180 14.35 6.11 -3.31
N ALA A 181 13.75 6.17 -2.14
CA ALA A 181 13.22 7.39 -1.53
C ALA A 181 13.72 7.50 -0.08
N LYS A 182 13.64 8.69 0.48
CA LYS A 182 13.97 8.96 1.88
C LYS A 182 12.95 9.88 2.51
N LYS A 183 12.83 9.80 3.83
CA LYS A 183 12.14 10.83 4.61
C LYS A 183 13.13 11.96 4.91
N LYS A 184 12.67 13.20 4.80
CA LYS A 184 13.45 14.40 5.11
C LYS A 184 13.89 14.35 6.57
N ASN A 185 15.17 14.64 6.82
CA ASN A 185 15.76 14.71 8.15
C ASN A 185 15.73 13.40 8.95
N THR A 186 15.64 12.25 8.29
CA THR A 186 15.82 10.94 8.91
C THR A 186 16.77 10.07 8.10
N GLU A 187 17.29 9.02 8.73
CA GLU A 187 18.11 7.99 8.08
C GLU A 187 17.25 6.89 7.45
N THR A 188 15.91 6.99 7.51
CA THR A 188 15.02 5.96 6.96
C THR A 188 15.10 5.97 5.44
N GLN A 189 15.49 4.83 4.86
CA GLN A 189 15.52 4.61 3.42
C GLN A 189 14.36 3.74 2.99
N PHE A 190 13.77 4.08 1.85
CA PHE A 190 12.66 3.37 1.26
C PHE A 190 13.07 2.82 -0.10
N HIS A 191 12.89 1.52 -0.33
CA HIS A 191 12.93 0.96 -1.67
C HIS A 191 11.48 0.84 -2.15
N PHE A 192 11.15 1.52 -3.24
CA PHE A 192 9.81 1.44 -3.83
C PHE A 192 9.81 0.69 -5.15
N TYR A 193 8.64 0.14 -5.46
CA TYR A 193 8.34 -0.61 -6.67
C TYR A 193 6.97 -0.20 -7.21
N LEU A 194 6.88 -0.01 -8.52
CA LEU A 194 5.66 0.34 -9.25
C LEU A 194 5.26 -0.78 -10.19
N TYR A 195 3.99 -1.16 -10.14
CA TYR A 195 3.39 -2.17 -11.00
C TYR A 195 2.10 -1.61 -11.60
N SER A 196 1.87 -1.90 -12.88
CA SER A 196 0.56 -1.72 -13.50
C SER A 196 -0.18 -3.05 -13.48
N TRP A 197 -1.41 -3.03 -12.97
CA TRP A 197 -2.27 -4.19 -12.89
C TRP A 197 -3.67 -3.83 -13.37
N GLY A 198 -3.94 -4.19 -14.63
CA GLY A 198 -5.15 -3.75 -15.31
C GLY A 198 -5.23 -2.22 -15.36
N GLN A 199 -6.24 -1.64 -14.73
CA GLN A 199 -6.46 -0.19 -14.65
C GLN A 199 -5.87 0.45 -13.38
N TRP A 200 -5.13 -0.32 -12.57
CA TRP A 200 -4.60 0.14 -11.30
C TRP A 200 -3.08 0.25 -11.33
N LEU A 201 -2.58 1.34 -10.75
CA LEU A 201 -1.21 1.52 -10.32
C LEU A 201 -1.08 0.95 -8.91
N VAL A 202 -0.17 -0.01 -8.75
CA VAL A 202 0.20 -0.64 -7.50
C VAL A 202 1.58 -0.14 -7.12
N THR A 203 1.70 0.45 -5.93
CA THR A 203 2.98 0.89 -5.38
C THR A 203 3.26 0.15 -4.09
N VAL A 204 4.47 -0.39 -3.98
CA VAL A 204 4.98 -1.02 -2.77
C VAL A 204 6.21 -0.26 -2.33
N ALA A 205 6.32 0.06 -1.04
CA ALA A 205 7.53 0.61 -0.44
C ALA A 205 7.95 -0.24 0.77
N THR A 206 9.24 -0.49 0.86
CA THR A 206 9.86 -1.18 1.99
C THR A 206 10.75 -0.21 2.73
N ALA A 207 10.58 -0.10 4.05
CA ALA A 207 11.38 0.78 4.89
C ALA A 207 12.52 0.00 5.54
N SER A 208 13.70 0.61 5.52
CA SER A 208 14.87 0.11 6.22
C SER A 208 15.59 1.23 6.96
N VAL A 209 16.21 0.87 8.08
CA VAL A 209 17.13 1.75 8.80
C VAL A 209 18.55 1.21 8.60
N PRO A 210 19.52 2.06 8.22
CA PRO A 210 20.92 1.67 8.21
C PRO A 210 21.31 1.07 9.57
N PRO A 211 22.17 0.04 9.60
CA PRO A 211 22.76 -0.42 10.85
C PRO A 211 23.41 0.79 11.55
N LEU A 212 23.20 0.94 12.86
CA LEU A 212 23.95 1.93 13.64
C LEU A 212 25.44 1.69 13.38
N ALA A 213 26.15 2.72 12.91
CA ALA A 213 27.60 2.66 12.76
C ALA A 213 28.19 2.31 14.14
N GLN A 214 28.89 1.17 14.21
CA GLN A 214 29.56 0.71 15.42
C GLN A 214 30.83 1.51 15.69
#